data_AF-A0A1H9UF86-F1
#
_entry.id   AF-A0A1H9UF86-F1
#
_cell.length_a   1.000
_cell.length_b   1.000
_cell.length_c   1.000
_cell.angle_alpha   90.00
_cell.angle_beta   90.00
_cell.angle_gamma   90.00
#
_symmetry.space_group_name_H-M   'P 1'
#
loop_
_entity.id
_entity.type
_entity.pdbx_description
1 polymer ?
#
loop_
_entity_poly.entity_id
_entity_poly.type
_entity_poly.pdbx_seq_one_letter_code
_entity_poly.pdbx_strand_id
1 'polypeptide(L)' 'MATRTVTFEVDTEMLFDMLLKMNGETSDIGARVVGALLAENGIIDSIGMAIYGVYVVRPVEQVPA' A
#
# COMPACT_ATOMS: atom_id res chain seq x y z
N MET A 1 10.26 19.90 -7.24
CA MET A 1 9.37 18.96 -6.51
C MET A 1 9.94 17.57 -6.71
N ALA A 2 10.15 16.79 -5.65
CA ALA A 2 10.63 15.42 -5.78
C ALA A 2 9.44 14.52 -6.11
N THR A 3 9.49 13.84 -7.26
CA THR A 3 8.47 12.84 -7.64
C THR A 3 8.91 11.49 -7.11
N ARG A 4 8.00 10.80 -6.40
CA ARG A 4 8.20 9.44 -5.92
C ARG A 4 7.22 8.51 -6.60
N THR A 5 7.71 7.39 -7.10
CA THR A 5 6.88 6.33 -7.67
C THR A 5 7.00 5.08 -6.82
N VAL A 6 5.85 4.51 -6.47
CA VAL A 6 5.74 3.22 -5.78
C VAL A 6 4.84 2.33 -6.63
N THR A 7 5.28 1.12 -6.91
CA THR A 7 4.49 0.14 -7.67
C THR A 7 3.88 -0.86 -6.71
N PHE A 8 2.55 -0.98 -6.76
CA PHE A 8 1.80 -1.96 -6.00
C PHE A 8 1.29 -3.07 -6.91
N GLU A 9 1.34 -4.29 -6.42
CA GLU A 9 0.60 -5.44 -6.96
C GLU A 9 -0.55 -5.73 -6.01
N VAL A 10 -1.73 -5.97 -6.57
CA VAL A 10 -2.97 -6.07 -5.81
C VAL A 10 -3.67 -7.37 -6.19
N ASP A 11 -3.81 -8.25 -5.21
CA ASP A 11 -4.76 -9.36 -5.27
C ASP A 11 -6.17 -8.80 -5.02
N THR A 12 -6.92 -8.66 -6.11
CA THR A 12 -8.26 -8.08 -6.05
C THR A 12 -9.25 -8.96 -5.30
N GLU A 13 -9.11 -10.28 -5.36
CA GLU A 13 -10.04 -11.19 -4.67
C GLU A 13 -9.87 -11.05 -3.15
N MET A 14 -8.61 -11.07 -2.69
CA MET A 14 -8.29 -10.88 -1.28
C MET A 14 -8.65 -9.48 -0.79
N LEU A 15 -8.37 -8.44 -1.59
CA LEU A 15 -8.72 -7.06 -1.25
C LEU A 15 -10.24 -6.90 -1.04
N PHE A 16 -11.05 -7.38 -1.99
CA PHE A 16 -12.50 -7.25 -1.88
C PHE A 16 -13.08 -8.09 -0.74
N ASP A 17 -12.56 -9.30 -0.50
CA ASP A 17 -12.98 -10.13 0.64
C ASP A 17 -12.68 -9.44 1.98
N MET A 18 -11.51 -8.82 2.11
CA MET A 18 -11.13 -8.09 3.32
C MET A 18 -11.95 -6.82 3.51
N LEU A 19 -12.23 -6.07 2.44
CA LEU A 19 -13.13 -4.91 2.50
C LEU A 19 -14.55 -5.31 2.88
N LEU A 20 -15.06 -6.43 2.36
CA LEU A 20 -16.37 -6.97 2.75
C LEU A 20 -16.38 -7.37 4.23
N LYS A 21 -15.34 -8.05 4.73
CA LYS A 21 -15.19 -8.43 6.15
C LYS A 21 -15.12 -7.22 7.07
N MET A 22 -14.60 -6.09 6.59
CA MET A 22 -14.52 -4.82 7.33
C MET A 22 -15.71 -3.90 7.10
N ASN A 23 -16.81 -4.40 6.50
CA ASN A 23 -18.01 -3.61 6.20
C ASN A 23 -17.70 -2.34 5.37
N GLY A 24 -16.72 -2.42 4.47
CA GLY A 24 -16.28 -1.33 3.62
C GLY A 24 -15.37 -0.29 4.28
N GLU A 25 -14.85 -0.54 5.48
CA GLU A 25 -13.90 0.38 6.13
C GLU A 25 -12.52 0.35 5.43
N THR A 26 -12.14 1.47 4.80
CA THR A 26 -10.88 1.62 4.04
C THR A 26 -9.85 2.54 4.72
N SER A 27 -10.13 3.04 5.93
CA SER A 27 -9.30 3.99 6.68
C SER A 27 -7.88 3.47 6.90
N ASP A 28 -7.77 2.24 7.40
CA ASP A 28 -6.49 1.61 7.78
C ASP A 28 -5.60 1.31 6.57
N ILE A 29 -6.17 0.77 5.50
CA ILE A 29 -5.41 0.48 4.28
C ILE A 29 -4.98 1.78 3.59
N GLY A 30 -5.82 2.82 3.60
CA GLY A 30 -5.49 4.14 3.07
C GLY A 30 -4.31 4.79 3.79
N ALA A 31 -4.29 4.74 5.12
CA ALA A 31 -3.19 5.27 5.92
C ALA A 31 -1.84 4.58 5.60
N ARG A 32 -1.87 3.24 5.42
CA ARG A 32 -0.67 2.45 5.09
C ARG A 32 -0.15 2.70 3.68
N VAL A 33 -1.04 2.83 2.69
CA VAL A 33 -0.66 3.21 1.32
C VAL A 33 -0.03 4.59 1.27
N VAL A 34 -0.61 5.56 2.00
CA VAL A 34 -0.03 6.91 2.12
C VAL A 34 1.32 6.86 2.85
N GLY A 35 1.44 6.03 3.89
CA GLY A 35 2.71 5.77 4.58
C GLY A 35 3.81 5.29 3.63
N ALA A 36 3.49 4.35 2.74
CA ALA A 36 4.42 3.83 1.72
C ALA A 36 4.88 4.89 0.70
N LEU A 37 4.08 5.93 0.46
CA LEU A 37 4.45 7.05 -0.42
C LEU A 37 5.31 8.09 0.30
N LEU A 38 5.09 8.31 1.59
CA LEU A 38 5.74 9.35 2.39
C LEU A 38 7.07 8.91 3.01
N ALA A 39 7.23 7.63 3.38
CA ALA A 39 8.38 7.14 4.14
C ALA A 39 9.14 5.99 3.44
N GLU A 40 10.32 5.62 3.97
CA GLU A 40 10.91 4.31 3.68
C GLU A 40 9.97 3.25 4.26
N ASN A 41 9.46 2.36 3.39
CA ASN A 41 8.46 1.35 3.72
C ASN A 41 8.81 0.61 5.03
N GLY A 42 8.06 0.92 6.09
CA GLY A 42 8.16 0.18 7.34
C GLY A 42 7.69 -1.26 7.13
N ILE A 43 8.36 -2.22 7.79
CA ILE A 43 7.96 -3.64 7.78
C ILE A 43 6.49 -3.79 8.22
N ILE A 44 6.05 -2.96 9.18
CA ILE A 44 4.68 -2.97 9.70
C ILE A 44 3.65 -2.57 8.64
N ASP A 45 3.91 -1.51 7.88
CA ASP A 45 3.01 -1.06 6.82
C ASP A 45 2.93 -2.08 5.69
N SER A 46 4.06 -2.71 5.35
CA SER A 46 4.14 -3.76 4.34
C SER A 46 3.31 -4.98 4.73
N ILE A 47 3.40 -5.43 5.99
CA ILE A 47 2.57 -6.52 6.53
C ILE A 47 1.10 -6.10 6.56
N GLY A 48 0.82 -4.88 7.02
CA GLY A 48 -0.52 -4.34 7.11
C GLY A 48 -1.20 -4.13 5.75
N MET A 49 -0.44 -3.96 4.68
CA MET A 49 -0.95 -3.93 3.30
C MET A 49 -1.13 -5.35 2.73
N ALA A 50 -0.21 -6.28 3.04
CA ALA A 50 -0.30 -7.67 2.59
C ALA A 50 -1.56 -8.39 3.13
N ILE A 51 -2.05 -8.01 4.31
CA ILE A 51 -3.32 -8.51 4.87
C ILE A 51 -4.52 -8.14 3.97
N TYR A 52 -4.42 -7.09 3.15
CA TYR A 52 -5.44 -6.66 2.20
C TYR A 52 -5.09 -7.09 0.77
N GLY A 53 -4.11 -7.98 0.58
CA GLY A 53 -3.66 -8.39 -0.75
C GLY A 53 -2.89 -7.31 -1.51
N VAL A 54 -2.35 -6.29 -0.82
CA VAL A 54 -1.55 -5.22 -1.44
C VAL A 54 -0.07 -5.44 -1.15
N TYR A 55 0.73 -5.56 -2.20
CA TYR A 55 2.16 -5.85 -2.13
C TYR A 55 2.97 -4.75 -2.82
N VAL A 56 4.09 -4.33 -2.23
CA VAL A 56 4.99 -3.36 -2.86
C VAL A 56 6.00 -4.10 -3.73
N VAL A 57 5.92 -3.93 -5.05
CA VAL A 57 6.78 -4.63 -6.03
C VAL A 57 8.10 -3.91 -6.27
N ARG A 58 8.06 -2.58 -6.28
CA ARG A 58 9.25 -1.75 -6.46
C ARG A 58 9.28 -0.65 -5.41
N PRO A 59 10.24 -0.68 -4.46
CA PRO A 59 10.43 0.42 -3.52
C PRO A 59 10.92 1.68 -4.24
N VAL A 60 10.66 2.83 -3.62
CA VAL A 60 10.78 4.18 -4.16
C VAL A 60 12.02 4.38 -5.07
N GLU A 61 11.80 4.59 -6.37
CA GLU A 61 12.80 5.21 -7.25
C GLU A 61 12.56 6.73 -7.25
N GLN A 62 13.58 7.51 -6.84
CA GLN A 62 13.56 8.96 -7.03
C GLN A 62 13.72 9.24 -8.53
N VAL A 63 12.71 9.86 -9.14
CA VAL A 63 12.84 10.36 -10.50
C VAL A 63 13.67 11.66 -10.44
N PRO A 64 14.87 11.73 -11.04
CA PRO A 64 15.61 12.97 -11.10
C PRO A 64 14.80 14.00 -11.90
N ALA A 65 14.73 15.22 -11.36
CA ALA A 65 13.97 16.33 -11.92
C ALA A 65 14.51 16.81 -13.28
#